data_AF-A0A538MS73-F1
#
_entry.id   AF-A0A538MS73-F1
#
_cell.length_a   1.000
_cell.length_b   1.000
_cell.length_c   1.000
_cell.angle_alpha   90.00
_cell.angle_beta   90.00
_cell.angle_gamma   90.00
#
_symmetry.space_group_name_H-M   'P 1'
#
loop_
_entity.id
_entity.type
_entity.pdbx_description
1 polymer ?
#
loop_
_entity_poly.entity_id
_entity_poly.type
_entity_poly.pdbx_seq_one_letter_code
_entity_poly.pdbx_strand_id
1 'polypeptide(L)'
;MLNCQHAARERGRAGPGRDPQPGPDPAALPRPRGRPAHRDDPQGVPVSGAGRAKAPRTANQEARPEPRFDELVHAPTRLSIMALLAAAEWADFKFIRDNLDLSDSALSKQLSALEEAGYVEIRKGFVGKRPRTSARLSQHGRTAFDGHVAALQRLLRLGGSGVGTV
;
A
#
# COMPACT_ATOMS: atom_id res chain seq x y z
N MET A 1 55.60 -29.91 12.07
CA MET A 1 56.68 -29.52 11.14
C MET A 1 56.26 -29.91 9.74
N LEU A 2 56.31 -28.95 8.80
CA LEU A 2 56.23 -29.09 7.33
C LEU A 2 54.88 -29.59 6.74
N ASN A 3 54.32 -29.05 5.65
CA ASN A 3 54.83 -28.06 4.69
C ASN A 3 53.72 -27.54 3.72
N CYS A 4 54.06 -26.46 2.99
CA CYS A 4 53.58 -26.05 1.64
C CYS A 4 52.12 -25.55 1.50
N GLN A 5 51.80 -24.26 1.29
CA GLN A 5 52.16 -23.33 0.19
C GLN A 5 52.17 -23.94 -1.22
N HIS A 6 51.12 -23.69 -2.03
CA HIS A 6 51.20 -22.99 -3.34
C HIS A 6 49.84 -22.84 -4.06
N ALA A 7 49.57 -21.60 -4.48
CA ALA A 7 49.08 -21.15 -5.80
C ALA A 7 47.73 -21.60 -6.39
N ALA A 8 46.82 -20.61 -6.55
CA ALA A 8 46.16 -20.22 -7.81
C ALA A 8 45.34 -18.94 -7.51
N ARG A 9 45.72 -17.70 -7.89
CA ARG A 9 45.73 -17.08 -9.23
C ARG A 9 44.50 -17.39 -10.06
N GLU A 10 43.44 -16.59 -9.87
CA GLU A 10 42.51 -16.25 -10.95
C GLU A 10 42.30 -14.73 -11.02
N ARG A 11 42.92 -14.12 -12.04
CA ARG A 11 42.50 -12.83 -12.57
C ARG A 11 41.41 -13.09 -13.60
N GLY A 12 40.20 -12.62 -13.34
CA GLY A 12 39.05 -12.77 -14.24
C GLY A 12 38.28 -11.46 -14.40
N ARG A 13 38.79 -10.60 -15.29
CA ARG A 13 38.07 -9.55 -16.07
C ARG A 13 36.83 -8.90 -15.43
N ALA A 14 37.03 -7.74 -14.81
CA ALA A 14 36.00 -6.73 -14.68
C ALA A 14 35.67 -6.17 -16.07
N GLY A 15 34.46 -6.43 -16.57
CA GLY A 15 33.93 -5.81 -17.78
C GLY A 15 33.64 -4.31 -17.58
N PRO A 16 33.64 -3.50 -18.64
CA PRO A 16 33.45 -2.06 -18.54
C PRO A 16 32.03 -1.71 -18.08
N GLY A 17 31.95 -0.64 -17.28
CA GLY A 17 30.72 -0.12 -16.69
C GLY A 17 29.62 0.09 -17.73
N ARG A 18 28.43 -0.39 -17.39
CA ARG A 18 27.20 0.05 -18.06
C ARG A 18 26.82 1.38 -17.42
N ASP A 19 26.89 2.44 -18.21
CA ASP A 19 26.34 3.74 -17.85
C ASP A 19 24.86 3.59 -17.41
N PRO A 20 24.41 4.35 -16.40
CA PRO A 20 23.01 4.43 -16.07
C PRO A 20 22.25 5.04 -17.26
N GLN A 21 21.25 4.33 -17.77
CA GLN A 21 20.33 4.89 -18.76
C GLN A 21 19.57 6.07 -18.15
N PRO A 22 19.49 7.23 -18.81
CA PRO A 22 18.64 8.33 -18.36
C PRO A 22 17.16 7.91 -18.47
N GLY A 23 16.38 8.21 -17.43
CA GLY A 23 14.94 7.92 -17.39
C GLY A 23 14.16 8.67 -18.48
N PRO A 24 12.98 8.18 -18.90
CA PRO A 24 12.19 8.81 -19.94
C PRO A 24 11.58 10.15 -19.47
N ASP A 25 11.64 11.16 -20.35
CA ASP A 25 11.05 12.49 -20.19
C ASP A 25 9.53 12.45 -19.84
N PRO A 26 9.07 13.18 -18.81
CA PRO A 26 7.66 13.16 -18.39
C PRO A 26 6.70 14.03 -19.24
N ALA A 27 7.04 14.42 -20.47
CA ALA A 27 6.33 15.47 -21.21
C ALA A 27 5.68 15.03 -22.54
N ALA A 28 5.01 13.88 -22.58
CA ALA A 28 4.23 13.48 -23.77
C ALA A 28 2.91 12.77 -23.43
N LEU A 29 1.89 13.53 -23.01
CA LEU A 29 0.49 13.10 -23.09
C LEU A 29 -0.22 13.81 -24.25
N PRO A 30 -0.84 13.08 -25.19
CA PRO A 30 -1.80 13.67 -26.12
C PRO A 30 -3.21 13.79 -25.49
N ARG A 31 -3.91 14.86 -25.89
CA ARG A 31 -5.22 15.34 -25.41
C ARG A 31 -6.38 14.40 -25.77
N PRO A 32 -7.45 14.28 -24.96
CA PRO A 32 -8.73 13.80 -25.45
C PRO A 32 -9.55 14.92 -26.12
N ARG A 33 -9.97 14.67 -27.36
CA ARG A 33 -10.94 15.47 -28.13
C ARG A 33 -12.37 15.23 -27.62
N GLY A 34 -13.17 16.30 -27.71
CA GLY A 34 -14.59 16.47 -27.36
C GLY A 34 -15.50 15.25 -27.27
N ARG A 35 -16.31 15.24 -26.20
CA ARG A 35 -17.52 14.42 -26.05
C ARG A 35 -18.73 15.33 -26.31
N PRO A 36 -19.63 15.02 -27.26
CA PRO A 36 -20.82 15.83 -27.48
C PRO A 36 -21.92 15.54 -26.45
N ALA A 37 -22.74 16.57 -26.24
CA ALA A 37 -23.82 16.66 -25.26
C ALA A 37 -24.98 15.69 -25.54
N HIS A 38 -25.47 15.02 -24.50
CA HIS A 38 -26.76 14.34 -24.49
C HIS A 38 -27.79 15.33 -23.93
N ARG A 39 -28.75 15.74 -24.76
CA ARG A 39 -29.92 16.54 -24.41
C ARG A 39 -31.01 15.66 -23.78
N ASP A 40 -31.80 16.30 -22.94
CA ASP A 40 -33.06 15.88 -22.26
C ASP A 40 -34.07 15.22 -23.23
N ASP A 41 -35.08 14.40 -22.85
CA ASP A 41 -36.20 14.64 -21.90
C ASP A 41 -37.11 13.34 -21.85
N PRO A 42 -38.35 13.26 -21.30
CA PRO A 42 -38.70 12.63 -20.01
C PRO A 42 -39.74 11.46 -20.03
N GLN A 43 -40.13 11.05 -18.80
CA GLN A 43 -41.39 10.42 -18.33
C GLN A 43 -41.53 8.89 -18.26
N GLY A 44 -41.94 8.42 -17.07
CA GLY A 44 -42.55 7.10 -16.86
C GLY A 44 -42.48 6.57 -15.43
N VAL A 45 -43.25 7.14 -14.49
CA VAL A 45 -43.54 6.50 -13.20
C VAL A 45 -44.72 5.53 -13.39
N PRO A 46 -44.68 4.34 -12.79
CA PRO A 46 -45.90 3.82 -12.19
C PRO A 46 -45.72 3.40 -10.73
N VAL A 47 -46.81 3.64 -10.01
CA VAL A 47 -47.03 3.45 -8.58
C VAL A 47 -47.50 2.02 -8.24
N SER A 48 -47.13 1.59 -7.04
CA SER A 48 -47.88 0.76 -6.08
C SER A 48 -48.04 -0.76 -6.29
N GLY A 49 -47.66 -1.51 -5.25
CA GLY A 49 -48.04 -2.90 -5.00
C GLY A 49 -47.60 -3.35 -3.60
N ALA A 50 -48.55 -3.38 -2.66
CA ALA A 50 -48.36 -3.70 -1.24
C ALA A 50 -48.18 -5.20 -0.95
N GLY A 51 -47.43 -5.54 0.11
CA GLY A 51 -47.22 -6.93 0.55
C GLY A 51 -46.63 -7.09 1.97
N ARG A 52 -47.40 -6.68 2.97
CA ARG A 52 -47.50 -7.18 4.37
C ARG A 52 -46.26 -7.78 5.09
N ALA A 53 -45.74 -6.95 6.01
CA ALA A 53 -45.25 -7.22 7.37
C ALA A 53 -44.73 -8.63 7.76
N LYS A 54 -43.44 -8.67 8.16
CA LYS A 54 -42.97 -9.45 9.31
C LYS A 54 -41.92 -8.63 10.09
N ALA A 55 -42.37 -7.95 11.14
CA ALA A 55 -41.53 -7.55 12.27
C ALA A 55 -41.70 -8.65 13.35
N PRO A 56 -40.70 -8.96 14.20
CA PRO A 56 -39.86 -8.00 14.92
C PRO A 56 -38.36 -8.35 14.81
N ARG A 57 -37.40 -7.48 15.09
CA ARG A 57 -37.12 -6.87 16.38
C ARG A 57 -36.14 -5.71 16.20
N THR A 58 -36.40 -4.68 16.98
CA THR A 58 -35.56 -3.54 17.32
C THR A 58 -34.09 -3.93 17.50
N ALA A 59 -33.23 -3.37 16.66
CA ALA A 59 -31.93 -2.86 17.07
C ALA A 59 -31.53 -1.82 16.04
N ASN A 60 -31.88 -0.58 16.35
CA ASN A 60 -31.23 0.61 15.84
C ASN A 60 -29.74 0.51 16.19
N GLN A 61 -28.96 -0.19 15.37
CA GLN A 61 -27.54 0.08 15.25
C GLN A 61 -27.45 1.12 14.15
N GLU A 62 -27.63 2.37 14.54
CA GLU A 62 -27.12 3.50 13.77
C GLU A 62 -25.73 3.09 13.31
N ALA A 63 -25.61 2.90 11.99
CA ALA A 63 -24.38 2.55 11.33
C ALA A 63 -23.36 3.62 11.71
N ARG A 64 -22.59 3.35 12.77
CA ARG A 64 -21.41 4.13 13.07
C ARG A 64 -20.60 4.05 11.79
N PRO A 65 -20.31 5.19 11.13
CA PRO A 65 -19.56 5.16 9.90
C PRO A 65 -18.30 4.34 10.17
N GLU A 66 -18.08 3.31 9.34
CA GLU A 66 -16.89 2.47 9.44
C GLU A 66 -15.68 3.40 9.60
N PRO A 67 -14.86 3.23 10.65
CA PRO A 67 -13.74 4.13 10.92
C PRO A 67 -12.79 4.09 9.71
N ARG A 68 -12.91 5.08 8.84
CA ARG A 68 -12.11 5.26 7.64
C ARG A 68 -11.18 6.43 7.88
N PHE A 69 -9.91 6.23 7.59
CA PHE A 69 -8.96 7.34 7.55
C PHE A 69 -9.35 8.28 6.41
N ASP A 70 -9.57 9.55 6.75
CA ASP A 70 -9.75 10.60 5.78
C ASP A 70 -8.43 10.81 5.00
N GLU A 71 -8.49 10.66 3.68
CA GLU A 71 -7.35 10.82 2.78
C GLU A 71 -6.80 12.25 2.77
N LEU A 72 -7.62 13.24 3.15
CA LEU A 72 -7.18 14.63 3.36
C LEU A 72 -6.30 14.79 4.60
N VAL A 73 -6.44 13.89 5.57
CA VAL A 73 -5.77 14.02 6.87
C VAL A 73 -4.47 13.24 6.88
N HIS A 74 -4.45 12.00 6.39
CA HIS A 74 -3.26 11.12 6.39
C HIS A 74 -3.13 10.34 5.09
N ALA A 75 -1.96 9.73 4.85
CA ALA A 75 -1.77 8.76 3.78
C ALA A 75 -1.99 7.33 4.32
N PRO A 76 -3.25 6.87 4.49
CA PRO A 76 -3.56 5.62 5.19
C PRO A 76 -2.91 4.42 4.51
N THR A 77 -2.83 4.42 3.18
CA THR A 77 -2.27 3.31 2.42
C THR A 77 -0.82 3.01 2.81
N ARG A 78 0.03 4.03 2.99
CA ARG A 78 1.43 3.82 3.39
C ARG A 78 1.52 3.25 4.80
N LEU A 79 0.71 3.78 5.72
CA LEU A 79 0.68 3.31 7.09
C LEU A 79 0.19 1.86 7.17
N SER A 80 -0.85 1.50 6.41
CA SER A 80 -1.37 0.13 6.32
C SER A 80 -0.34 -0.84 5.75
N ILE A 81 0.40 -0.45 4.71
CA ILE A 81 1.50 -1.25 4.16
C ILE A 81 2.58 -1.46 5.22
N MET A 82 3.03 -0.39 5.89
CA MET A 82 4.05 -0.49 6.93
C MET A 82 3.57 -1.34 8.12
N ALA A 83 2.31 -1.21 8.53
CA ALA A 83 1.72 -2.01 9.60
C ALA A 83 1.71 -3.51 9.26
N LEU A 84 1.31 -3.86 8.04
CA LEU A 84 1.33 -5.25 7.59
C LEU A 84 2.76 -5.80 7.54
N LEU A 85 3.71 -5.02 7.03
CA LEU A 85 5.12 -5.39 6.97
C LEU A 85 5.79 -5.42 8.36
N ALA A 86 5.27 -4.73 9.36
CA ALA A 86 5.79 -4.80 10.74
C ALA A 86 5.48 -6.14 11.41
N ALA A 87 4.42 -6.82 10.98
CA ALA A 87 4.01 -8.13 11.49
C ALA A 87 4.70 -9.31 10.79
N ALA A 88 5.43 -9.09 9.71
CA ALA A 88 6.07 -10.13 8.90
C ALA A 88 7.56 -9.85 8.67
N GLU A 89 8.39 -10.89 8.65
CA GLU A 89 9.82 -10.73 8.31
C GLU A 89 10.01 -10.47 6.80
N TRP A 90 9.23 -11.16 5.98
CA TRP A 90 9.12 -10.96 4.53
C TRP A 90 7.66 -11.20 4.13
N ALA A 91 7.12 -10.32 3.29
CA ALA A 91 5.77 -10.45 2.74
C ALA A 91 5.80 -10.31 1.23
N ASP A 92 5.03 -11.14 0.52
CA ASP A 92 5.00 -11.04 -0.93
C ASP A 92 4.11 -9.92 -1.42
N PHE A 93 4.45 -9.40 -2.60
CA PHE A 93 3.62 -8.42 -3.30
C PHE A 93 2.15 -8.86 -3.37
N LYS A 94 1.90 -10.11 -3.76
CA LYS A 94 0.54 -10.67 -3.84
C LYS A 94 -0.14 -10.72 -2.48
N PHE A 95 0.58 -11.11 -1.43
CA PHE A 95 0.05 -11.16 -0.08
C PHE A 95 -0.33 -9.77 0.43
N ILE A 96 0.55 -8.78 0.24
CA ILE A 96 0.28 -7.39 0.65
C ILE A 96 -0.93 -6.83 -0.08
N ARG A 97 -0.98 -7.06 -1.40
CA ARG A 97 -2.09 -6.64 -2.24
C ARG A 97 -3.42 -7.20 -1.77
N ASP A 98 -3.48 -8.52 -1.58
CA ASP A 98 -4.71 -9.23 -1.24
C ASP A 98 -5.18 -8.89 0.19
N ASN A 99 -4.27 -8.61 1.13
CA ASN A 99 -4.62 -8.20 2.51
C ASN A 99 -5.10 -6.75 2.62
N LEU A 100 -4.62 -5.87 1.75
CA LEU A 100 -4.92 -4.44 1.80
C LEU A 100 -5.94 -4.00 0.73
N ASP A 101 -6.46 -4.95 -0.04
CA ASP A 101 -7.38 -4.74 -1.17
C ASP A 101 -6.91 -3.63 -2.13
N LEU A 102 -5.60 -3.64 -2.43
CA LEU A 102 -4.98 -2.64 -3.31
C LEU A 102 -4.89 -3.16 -4.74
N SER A 103 -4.93 -2.26 -5.71
CA SER A 103 -4.56 -2.61 -7.08
C SER A 103 -3.03 -2.78 -7.21
N ASP A 104 -2.59 -3.61 -8.15
CA ASP A 104 -1.17 -3.81 -8.45
C ASP A 104 -0.44 -2.48 -8.71
N SER A 105 -1.09 -1.56 -9.44
CA SER A 105 -0.51 -0.26 -9.77
C SER A 105 -0.40 0.66 -8.56
N ALA A 106 -1.35 0.64 -7.64
CA ALA A 106 -1.29 1.38 -6.40
C ALA A 106 -0.19 0.83 -5.49
N LEU A 107 -0.15 -0.49 -5.27
CA LEU A 107 0.84 -1.11 -4.41
C LEU A 107 2.27 -0.92 -4.94
N SER A 108 2.49 -1.07 -6.24
CA SER A 108 3.82 -0.86 -6.83
C SER A 108 4.32 0.57 -6.60
N LYS A 109 3.47 1.59 -6.79
CA LYS A 109 3.85 2.99 -6.55
C LYS A 109 4.20 3.24 -5.08
N GLN A 110 3.43 2.68 -4.15
CA GLN A 110 3.70 2.86 -2.72
C GLN A 110 4.98 2.14 -2.29
N LEU A 111 5.19 0.90 -2.74
CA LEU A 111 6.40 0.15 -2.42
C LEU A 111 7.66 0.83 -2.99
N SER A 112 7.61 1.35 -4.21
CA SER A 112 8.72 2.12 -4.79
C SER A 112 9.02 3.38 -3.97
N ALA A 113 8.00 4.16 -3.59
CA ALA A 113 8.20 5.35 -2.76
C ALA A 113 8.77 5.01 -1.36
N LEU A 114 8.34 3.90 -0.76
CA LEU A 114 8.86 3.44 0.53
C LEU A 114 10.28 2.88 0.43
N GLU A 115 10.63 2.25 -0.69
CA GLU A 115 11.99 1.80 -1.00
C GLU A 115 12.94 2.98 -1.21
N GLU A 116 12.54 3.99 -1.99
CA GLU A 116 13.30 5.23 -2.20
C GLU A 116 13.55 6.00 -0.90
N ALA A 117 12.58 5.99 0.02
CA ALA A 117 12.74 6.56 1.36
C ALA A 117 13.57 5.68 2.33
N GLY A 118 14.01 4.49 1.90
CA GLY A 118 14.80 3.57 2.71
C GLY A 118 14.01 2.88 3.84
N TYR A 119 12.67 2.90 3.78
CA TYR A 119 11.80 2.27 4.78
C TYR A 119 11.53 0.80 4.50
N VAL A 120 11.56 0.39 3.23
CA VAL A 120 11.27 -0.97 2.80
C VAL A 120 12.41 -1.51 1.95
N GLU A 121 12.72 -2.78 2.12
CA GLU A 121 13.63 -3.52 1.25
C GLU A 121 12.83 -4.44 0.34
N ILE A 122 13.07 -4.36 -0.97
CA ILE A 122 12.43 -5.21 -1.97
C ILE A 122 13.41 -6.25 -2.49
N ARG A 123 13.02 -7.52 -2.43
CA ARG A 123 13.75 -8.65 -3.00
C ARG A 123 12.96 -9.27 -4.13
N LYS A 124 13.55 -9.27 -5.33
CA LYS A 124 13.04 -10.02 -6.48
C LYS A 124 13.74 -11.37 -6.49
N GLY A 125 12.96 -12.44 -6.39
CA GLY A 125 13.45 -13.81 -6.41
C GLY A 125 12.59 -14.68 -7.32
N PHE A 126 12.89 -15.97 -7.32
CA PHE A 126 12.11 -16.99 -8.00
C PHE A 126 11.78 -18.09 -7.00
N VAL A 127 10.51 -18.51 -6.99
CA VAL A 127 10.08 -19.71 -6.25
C VAL A 127 9.66 -20.73 -7.30
N GLY A 128 10.55 -21.71 -7.52
CA GLY A 128 10.45 -22.61 -8.66
C GLY A 128 10.66 -21.86 -9.99
N LYS A 129 9.66 -21.93 -10.88
CA LYS A 129 9.69 -21.27 -12.20
C LYS A 129 8.99 -19.91 -12.23
N ARG A 130 8.46 -19.42 -11.11
CA ARG A 130 7.67 -18.18 -11.04
C ARG A 130 8.44 -17.05 -10.37
N PRO A 131 8.50 -15.84 -10.97
CA PRO A 131 9.06 -14.67 -10.31
C PRO A 131 8.21 -14.31 -9.11
N ARG A 132 8.86 -13.98 -8.00
CA ARG A 132 8.23 -13.58 -6.73
C ARG A 132 8.94 -12.36 -6.20
N THR A 133 8.18 -11.30 -5.96
CA THR A 133 8.68 -10.09 -5.31
C THR A 133 8.22 -10.12 -3.86
N SER A 134 9.18 -10.06 -2.94
CA SER A 134 8.94 -9.99 -1.51
C SER A 134 9.48 -8.68 -0.97
N ALA A 135 8.79 -8.09 -0.01
CA ALA A 135 9.12 -6.84 0.64
C ALA A 135 9.20 -7.04 2.15
N ARG A 136 10.05 -6.27 2.81
CA ARG A 136 10.15 -6.21 4.28
C ARG A 136 10.41 -4.80 4.76
N LEU A 137 10.10 -4.50 6.02
CA LEU A 137 10.57 -3.26 6.63
C LEU A 137 12.08 -3.32 6.88
N SER A 138 12.76 -2.21 6.60
CA SER A 138 14.12 -1.98 7.07
C SER A 138 14.10 -1.59 8.56
N GLN A 139 15.28 -1.60 9.21
CA GLN A 139 15.41 -1.10 10.58
C GLN A 139 14.97 0.37 10.71
N HIS A 140 15.26 1.18 9.68
CA HIS A 140 14.87 2.57 9.62
C HIS A 140 13.34 2.71 9.48
N GLY A 141 12.72 1.93 8.58
CA GLY A 141 11.27 1.90 8.39
C GLY A 141 10.53 1.43 9.64
N ARG A 142 11.08 0.46 10.37
CA ARG A 142 10.51 -0.01 11.65
C ARG A 142 10.49 1.10 12.70
N THR A 143 11.62 1.78 12.86
CA THR A 143 11.74 2.90 13.82
C THR A 143 10.78 4.05 13.45
N ALA A 144 10.68 4.40 12.17
CA ALA A 144 9.76 5.43 11.69
C ALA A 144 8.29 5.03 11.92
N PHE A 145 7.94 3.78 11.65
CA PHE A 145 6.59 3.25 11.89
C PHE A 145 6.23 3.28 13.38
N ASP A 146 7.11 2.78 14.25
CA ASP A 146 6.88 2.75 15.69
C ASP A 146 6.73 4.17 16.27
N GLY A 147 7.54 5.12 15.77
CA GLY A 147 7.39 6.54 16.11
C GLY A 147 6.05 7.13 15.67
N HIS A 148 5.57 6.75 14.48
CA HIS A 148 4.26 7.17 13.99
C HIS A 148 3.12 6.59 14.83
N VAL A 149 3.18 5.30 15.18
CA VAL A 149 2.21 4.66 16.07
C VAL A 149 2.20 5.32 17.44
N ALA A 150 3.37 5.65 18.01
CA ALA A 150 3.46 6.36 19.28
C ALA A 150 2.81 7.76 19.21
N ALA A 151 3.00 8.49 18.10
CA ALA A 151 2.34 9.77 17.87
C ALA A 151 0.81 9.63 17.80
N LEU A 152 0.31 8.63 17.07
CA LEU A 152 -1.12 8.34 16.99
C LEU A 152 -1.70 7.97 18.36
N GLN A 153 -1.04 7.09 19.13
CA GLN A 153 -1.47 6.74 20.48
C GLN A 153 -1.50 7.95 21.41
N ARG A 154 -0.54 8.87 21.28
CA ARG A 154 -0.55 10.14 22.02
C ARG A 154 -1.77 10.98 21.66
N LEU A 155 -2.09 11.13 20.38
CA LEU A 155 -3.28 11.87 19.93
C LEU A 155 -4.57 11.22 20.43
N LEU A 156 -4.67 9.89 20.40
CA LEU A 156 -5.83 9.16 20.94
C LEU A 156 -6.00 9.39 22.44
N ARG A 157 -4.92 9.43 23.22
CA ARG A 157 -4.98 9.75 24.65
C ARG A 157 -5.46 11.19 24.89
N LEU A 158 -5.00 12.14 24.06
CA LEU A 158 -5.41 13.54 24.16
C LEU A 158 -6.89 13.73 23.77
N GLY A 159 -7.34 13.11 22.67
CA GLY A 159 -8.72 13.21 22.19
C GLY A 159 -9.73 12.38 22.99
N GLY A 160 -9.29 11.27 23.60
CA GLY A 160 -10.11 10.42 24.46
C GLY A 160 -10.38 11.00 25.86
N SER A 161 -9.71 12.10 26.22
CA SER A 161 -9.86 12.75 27.53
C SER A 161 -11.04 13.76 27.57
N GLY A 162 -11.79 13.92 26.48
CA GLY A 162 -12.86 14.93 26.36
C GLY A 162 -14.29 14.39 26.18
N VAL A 163 -14.52 13.07 26.17
CA VAL A 163 -15.86 12.49 25.93
C VAL A 163 -16.31 11.72 27.16
N GLY A 164 -16.78 12.45 28.17
CA GLY A 164 -17.35 11.84 29.36
C GLY A 164 -17.57 12.77 30.54
N THR A 165 -18.32 13.87 30.38
CA THR A 165 -19.14 14.44 31.46
C THR A 165 -20.14 15.42 30.84
N VAL A 166 -21.40 15.03 30.66
CA VAL A 166 -22.64 15.61 31.23
C VAL A 166 -23.87 14.92 30.64
#